data_AF-A0A0M1JC94-F1
#
_entry.id   AF-A0A0M1JC94-F1
#
_cell.length_a   1.000
_cell.length_b   1.000
_cell.length_c   1.000
_cell.angle_alpha   90.00
_cell.angle_beta   90.00
_cell.angle_gamma   90.00
#
_symmetry.space_group_name_H-M   'P 1'
#
loop_
_entity.id
_entity.type
_entity.pdbx_description
1 polymer ?
#
loop_
_entity_poly.entity_id
_entity_poly.type
_entity_poly.pdbx_seq_one_letter_code
_entity_poly.pdbx_strand_id
1 'polypeptide(L)'
;MTATPQHNSWVIIIILLIATVLSIMPIPFWARYFRPQWVTLVLIYWTLALPQRINIGSAWLIGILQDVITGTLLGQHALAFSVVTFVVVSLHLRIRMFPLWQQSIIVMVL
;
A
#
# COMPACT_ATOMS: atom_id res chain seq x y z
N MET A 1 31.59 11.78 -9.84
CA MET A 1 30.40 12.22 -9.06
C MET A 1 29.18 11.55 -9.66
N THR A 2 28.89 10.31 -9.25
CA THR A 2 27.76 9.54 -9.76
C THR A 2 26.50 10.00 -9.02
N ALA A 3 25.60 10.68 -9.74
CA ALA A 3 24.31 11.09 -9.23
C ALA A 3 23.56 9.86 -8.72
N THR A 4 23.40 9.76 -7.41
CA THR A 4 22.46 8.82 -6.81
C THR A 4 21.07 9.18 -7.33
N PRO A 5 20.29 8.25 -7.89
CA PRO A 5 18.91 8.53 -8.21
C PRO A 5 18.22 8.86 -6.88
N GLN A 6 17.90 10.14 -6.68
CA GLN A 6 17.16 10.67 -5.55
C GLN A 6 15.78 9.99 -5.56
N HIS A 7 15.73 8.80 -4.96
CA HIS A 7 14.57 7.96 -5.01
C HIS A 7 13.48 8.61 -4.18
N ASN A 8 12.37 8.96 -4.83
CA ASN A 8 11.37 9.91 -4.38
C ASN A 8 10.46 9.34 -3.24
N SER A 9 11.05 8.72 -2.22
CA SER A 9 10.34 8.11 -1.07
C SER A 9 9.51 9.12 -0.28
N TRP A 10 9.83 10.41 -0.38
CA TRP A 10 9.04 11.50 0.20
C TRP A 10 7.63 11.60 -0.40
N VAL A 11 7.45 11.22 -1.66
CA VAL A 11 6.12 11.23 -2.32
C VAL A 11 5.16 10.23 -1.67
N ILE A 12 5.67 9.10 -1.20
CA ILE A 12 4.88 8.08 -0.48
C ILE A 12 4.31 8.68 0.80
N ILE A 13 5.18 9.34 1.58
CA ILE A 13 4.80 9.97 2.86
C ILE A 13 3.78 11.07 2.61
N ILE A 14 3.99 11.90 1.58
CA ILE A 14 3.07 12.99 1.20
C ILE A 14 1.69 12.44 0.81
N ILE A 15 1.64 11.42 -0.05
CA ILE A 15 0.37 10.83 -0.48
C ILE A 15 -0.34 10.13 0.67
N LEU A 16 0.42 9.49 1.57
CA LEU A 16 -0.15 8.88 2.77
C LEU A 16 -0.74 9.94 3.70
N LEU A 17 -0.04 11.06 3.88
CA LEU A 17 -0.52 12.19 4.67
C LEU A 17 -1.79 12.80 4.06
N ILE A 18 -1.83 12.97 2.73
CA ILE A 18 -3.03 13.42 2.01
C ILE A 18 -4.20 12.45 2.19
N ALA A 19 -3.94 11.13 2.10
CA ALA A 19 -4.97 10.11 2.29
C ALA A 19 -5.56 10.14 3.72
N THR A 20 -4.73 10.37 4.72
CA THR A 20 -5.16 10.53 6.12
C THR A 20 -6.00 11.79 6.31
N VAL A 21 -5.58 12.93 5.73
CA VAL A 21 -6.36 14.18 5.75
C VAL A 21 -7.72 13.99 5.08
N LEU A 22 -7.75 13.31 3.93
CA LEU A 22 -9.00 13.02 3.21
C LEU A 22 -9.91 12.06 3.98
N SER A 23 -9.34 11.15 4.78
CA SER A 23 -10.09 10.25 5.65
C SER A 23 -10.81 10.97 6.80
N ILE A 24 -10.24 12.08 7.31
CA ILE A 24 -10.79 12.86 8.43
C ILE A 24 -11.85 13.87 7.96
N MET A 25 -11.85 14.27 6.69
CA MET A 25 -12.76 15.28 6.16
C MET A 25 -14.23 14.88 6.42
N PRO A 26 -15.07 15.68 7.09
CA PRO A 26 -16.45 15.32 7.37
C PRO A 26 -17.28 15.28 6.08
N ILE A 27 -17.74 14.09 5.71
CA ILE A 27 -18.60 13.83 4.55
C ILE A 27 -20.06 13.77 5.03
N PRO A 28 -21.02 14.31 4.25
CA PRO A 28 -22.45 14.24 4.55
C PRO A 28 -22.94 12.81 4.82
N PHE A 29 -23.91 12.68 5.74
CA PHE A 29 -24.41 11.39 6.28
C PHE A 29 -24.77 10.35 5.20
N TRP A 30 -25.32 10.77 4.06
CA TRP A 30 -25.69 9.92 2.92
C TRP A 30 -24.50 9.23 2.25
N ALA A 31 -23.33 9.87 2.25
CA ALA A 31 -22.10 9.35 1.67
C ALA A 31 -21.19 8.68 2.72
N ARG A 32 -21.67 8.51 3.96
CA ARG A 32 -20.91 7.86 5.04
C ARG A 32 -20.73 6.35 4.78
N TYR A 33 -21.70 5.69 4.15
CA TYR A 33 -21.57 4.29 3.71
C TYR A 33 -20.58 4.10 2.56
N PHE A 34 -20.39 5.13 1.74
CA PHE A 34 -19.49 5.09 0.59
C PHE A 34 -18.08 5.59 0.91
N ARG A 35 -17.76 5.87 2.19
CA ARG A 35 -16.45 6.30 2.67
C ARG A 35 -15.37 5.31 2.22
N PRO A 36 -14.63 5.59 1.14
CA PRO A 36 -13.55 4.71 0.73
C PRO A 36 -12.51 4.78 1.85
N GLN A 37 -12.00 3.63 2.28
CA GLN A 37 -10.85 3.62 3.17
C GLN A 37 -9.62 4.03 2.34
N TRP A 38 -9.45 5.34 2.15
CA TRP A 38 -8.42 5.93 1.31
C TRP A 38 -7.02 5.46 1.69
N VAL A 39 -6.76 5.33 2.99
CA VAL A 39 -5.48 4.81 3.49
C VAL A 39 -5.27 3.36 3.06
N THR A 40 -6.28 2.50 3.18
CA THR A 40 -6.22 1.11 2.68
C THR A 40 -5.95 1.06 1.17
N LEU A 41 -6.63 1.89 0.37
CA LEU A 41 -6.47 1.92 -1.08
C LEU A 41 -5.07 2.37 -1.50
N VAL A 42 -4.57 3.45 -0.91
CA VAL A 42 -3.21 3.94 -1.14
C VAL A 42 -2.19 2.88 -0.73
N LEU A 43 -2.40 2.25 0.42
CA LEU A 43 -1.50 1.23 0.94
C LEU A 43 -1.45 0.00 0.02
N ILE A 44 -2.59 -0.47 -0.49
CA ILE A 44 -2.66 -1.54 -1.51
C ILE A 44 -1.94 -1.13 -2.78
N TYR A 45 -2.18 0.08 -3.29
CA TYR A 45 -1.55 0.56 -4.52
C TYR A 45 -0.02 0.58 -4.39
N TRP A 46 0.50 1.14 -3.30
CA TRP A 46 1.94 1.27 -3.12
C TRP A 46 2.62 -0.05 -2.75
N THR A 47 1.94 -0.95 -2.05
CA THR A 47 2.46 -2.31 -1.81
C THR A 47 2.52 -3.13 -3.10
N LEU A 48 1.60 -2.91 -4.05
CA LEU A 48 1.70 -3.47 -5.40
C LEU A 48 2.80 -2.82 -6.23
N ALA A 49 2.92 -1.49 -6.19
CA ALA A 49 3.86 -0.75 -7.04
C ALA A 49 5.32 -0.86 -6.57
N LEU A 50 5.58 -0.82 -5.26
CA LEU A 50 6.91 -0.89 -4.66
C LEU A 50 6.94 -1.79 -3.40
N PRO A 51 6.78 -3.12 -3.56
CA PRO A 51 6.76 -4.07 -2.43
C PRO A 51 8.07 -4.09 -1.64
N GLN A 52 9.21 -3.75 -2.25
CA GLN A 52 10.51 -3.67 -1.55
C GLN A 52 10.60 -2.53 -0.53
N ARG A 53 9.76 -1.49 -0.65
CA ARG A 53 9.79 -0.34 0.26
C ARG A 53 8.65 -0.34 1.27
N ILE A 54 7.48 -0.83 0.89
CA ILE A 54 6.33 -0.92 1.79
C ILE A 54 6.11 -2.38 2.17
N ASN A 55 6.54 -2.70 3.39
CA ASN A 55 6.39 -4.00 4.01
C ASN A 55 5.26 -3.99 5.05
N ILE A 56 4.98 -5.17 5.60
CA ILE A 56 4.00 -5.37 6.69
C ILE A 56 4.29 -4.43 7.88
N GLY A 57 5.58 -4.23 8.23
CA GLY A 57 5.98 -3.34 9.32
C GLY A 57 5.60 -1.87 9.12
N SER A 58 5.76 -1.34 7.91
CA SER A 58 5.31 0.03 7.60
C SER A 58 3.79 0.14 7.64
N ALA A 59 3.07 -0.87 7.11
CA ALA A 59 1.61 -0.88 7.13
C ALA A 59 1.04 -0.92 8.55
N TRP A 60 1.68 -1.69 9.44
CA TRP A 60 1.34 -1.76 10.85
C TRP A 60 1.53 -0.42 11.56
N LEU A 61 2.67 0.25 11.36
CA LEU A 61 2.92 1.60 11.92
C LEU A 61 1.90 2.63 11.45
N ILE A 62 1.56 2.61 10.16
CA ILE A 62 0.52 3.49 9.58
C ILE A 62 -0.84 3.19 10.21
N GLY A 63 -1.18 1.91 10.41
CA GLY A 63 -2.43 1.52 11.05
C GLY A 63 -2.52 1.95 12.51
N ILE A 64 -1.41 1.89 13.28
CA ILE A 64 -1.36 2.45 14.64
C ILE A 64 -1.60 3.96 14.62
N LEU A 65 -0.94 4.69 13.70
CA LEU A 65 -1.14 6.12 13.55
C LEU A 65 -2.62 6.43 13.26
N GLN A 66 -3.26 5.62 12.43
CA GLN A 66 -4.68 5.77 12.12
C GLN A 66 -5.59 5.41 13.28
N ASP A 67 -5.24 4.39 14.08
CA ASP A 67 -5.98 4.05 15.30
C ASP A 67 -5.98 5.23 16.30
N VAL A 68 -4.83 5.89 16.46
CA VAL A 68 -4.68 7.08 17.32
C VAL A 68 -5.50 8.26 16.81
N ILE A 69 -5.46 8.52 15.50
CA ILE A 69 -6.17 9.65 14.88
C ILE A 69 -7.69 9.46 14.92
N THR A 70 -8.17 8.23 14.76
CA THR A 70 -9.61 7.92 14.69
C THR A 70 -10.20 7.63 16.07
N GLY A 71 -9.36 7.47 17.10
CA GLY A 71 -9.78 7.08 18.44
C GLY A 71 -10.33 5.65 18.51
N THR A 72 -9.93 4.78 17.59
CA THR A 72 -10.33 3.36 17.56
C THR A 72 -9.42 2.53 18.46
N LEU A 73 -9.79 1.27 18.68
CA LEU A 73 -8.96 0.34 19.46
C LEU A 73 -7.56 0.25 18.83
N LEU A 74 -6.52 0.53 19.62
CA LEU A 74 -5.13 0.39 19.20
C LEU A 74 -4.90 -1.02 18.66
N GLY A 75 -4.57 -1.12 17.38
CA GLY A 75 -4.34 -2.38 16.69
C GLY A 75 -5.43 -2.78 15.71
N GLN A 76 -6.60 -2.16 15.69
CA GLN A 76 -7.68 -2.51 14.76
C GLN A 76 -7.26 -2.23 13.31
N HIS A 77 -6.83 -1.00 13.01
CA HIS A 77 -6.32 -0.65 11.70
C HIS A 77 -4.93 -1.24 11.46
N ALA A 78 -4.09 -1.33 12.49
CA ALA A 78 -2.77 -1.94 12.37
C ALA A 78 -2.83 -3.40 11.90
N LEU A 79 -3.71 -4.21 12.49
CA LEU A 79 -3.90 -5.61 12.07
C LEU A 79 -4.53 -5.71 10.69
N ALA A 80 -5.56 -4.91 10.41
CA ALA A 80 -6.22 -4.91 9.11
C ALA A 80 -5.22 -4.60 7.97
N PHE A 81 -4.42 -3.54 8.12
CA PHE A 81 -3.46 -3.12 7.11
C PHE A 81 -2.31 -4.12 6.97
N SER A 82 -1.84 -4.72 8.07
CA SER A 82 -0.84 -5.78 8.03
C SER A 82 -1.31 -7.00 7.25
N VAL A 83 -2.55 -7.47 7.49
CA VAL A 83 -3.12 -8.62 6.78
C VAL A 83 -3.29 -8.30 5.30
N VAL A 84 -3.84 -7.15 4.96
CA VAL A 84 -3.98 -6.71 3.57
C VAL A 84 -2.62 -6.67 2.87
N THR A 85 -1.62 -6.05 3.51
CA THR A 85 -0.26 -5.95 2.96
C THR A 85 0.38 -7.32 2.78
N PHE A 86 0.21 -8.22 3.74
CA PHE A 86 0.71 -9.58 3.65
C PHE A 86 0.13 -10.30 2.43
N VAL A 87 -1.20 -10.25 2.25
CA VAL A 87 -1.88 -10.85 1.09
C VAL A 87 -1.36 -10.25 -0.22
N VAL A 88 -1.23 -8.92 -0.28
CA VAL A 88 -0.75 -8.22 -1.49
C VAL A 88 0.70 -8.59 -1.83
N VAL A 89 1.59 -8.65 -0.83
CA VAL A 89 3.00 -9.04 -1.04
C VAL A 89 3.11 -10.51 -1.44
N SER A 90 2.30 -11.40 -0.87
CA SER A 90 2.25 -12.80 -1.30
C SER A 90 1.72 -12.94 -2.74
N LEU A 91 0.73 -12.14 -3.14
CA LEU A 91 0.23 -12.13 -4.53
C LEU A 91 1.20 -11.46 -5.51
N HIS A 92 2.01 -10.50 -5.06
CA HIS A 92 3.02 -9.84 -5.89
C HIS A 92 4.01 -10.85 -6.51
N LEU A 93 4.46 -11.84 -5.73
CA LEU A 93 5.32 -12.91 -6.23
C LEU A 93 4.64 -13.72 -7.34
N ARG A 94 3.33 -13.94 -7.24
CA ARG A 94 2.53 -14.68 -8.22
C ARG A 94 2.26 -13.87 -9.50
N ILE A 95 2.11 -12.55 -9.39
CA ILE A 95 1.93 -11.63 -10.54
C ILE A 95 3.23 -11.46 -11.32
N ARG A 96 4.39 -11.46 -10.64
CA ARG A 96 5.71 -11.40 -11.30
C ARG A 96 6.22 -12.74 -11.85
N MET A 97 5.61 -13.86 -11.45
CA MET A 97 5.98 -15.22 -11.90
C MET A 97 5.58 -15.56 -13.35
N PHE A 98 4.99 -14.63 -14.12
CA PHE A 98 4.89 -14.76 -15.58
C PHE A 98 5.83 -13.78 -16.31
N PRO A 99 7.13 -14.09 -16.44
CA PRO A 99 7.98 -13.46 -17.44
C PRO A 99 7.68 -14.08 -18.82
N LEU A 100 6.86 -13.40 -19.63
CA LEU A 100 6.63 -13.74 -21.06
C LEU A 100 7.94 -13.92 -21.84
N TRP A 101 9.00 -13.22 -21.44
CA TRP A 101 10.32 -13.29 -22.07
C TRP A 101 11.00 -14.66 -21.96
N GLN A 102 10.79 -15.40 -20.87
CA GLN A 102 11.43 -16.71 -20.69
C GLN A 102 10.64 -17.80 -21.43
N GLN A 103 9.33 -17.61 -21.57
CA GLN A 103 8.46 -18.45 -22.39
C GLN A 103 8.81 -18.33 -23.88
N SER A 104 9.15 -17.13 -24.36
CA SER A 104 9.60 -16.92 -25.76
C SER A 104 10.89 -17.67 -26.09
N ILE A 105 11.86 -17.72 -25.16
CA ILE A 105 13.13 -18.44 -25.37
C ILE A 105 12.89 -19.95 -25.48
N ILE A 106 11.98 -20.50 -24.68
CA ILE A 106 11.67 -21.94 -24.70
C ILE A 106 10.96 -22.33 -26.01
N VAL A 107 10.04 -21.50 -26.52
CA VAL A 107 9.39 -21.74 -27.82
C VAL A 107 10.37 -21.61 -29.00
N MET A 108 11.39 -20.75 -28.88
CA MET A 108 12.39 -20.59 -29.93
C MET A 108 13.40 -21.76 -29.99
N VAL A 109 13.56 -22.51 -28.89
CA VAL A 109 14.48 -23.65 -28.80
C VAL A 109 13.82 -24.97 -29.22
N LEU A 110 12.48 -25.07 -29.15
CA LEU A 110 11.70 -26.24 -29.59
C LEU A 110 11.48 -26.21 -31.11
#